data_AF-A0A5K1HCI1-F1
#
_entry.id   AF-A0A5K1HCI1-F1
#
_cell.length_a   1.000
_cell.length_b   1.000
_cell.length_c   1.000
_cell.angle_alpha   90.00
_cell.angle_beta   90.00
_cell.angle_gamma   90.00
#
_symmetry.space_group_name_H-M   'P 1'
#
loop_
_entity.id
_entity.type
_entity.pdbx_description
1 polymer ?
#
loop_
_entity_poly.entity_id
_entity_poly.type
_entity_poly.pdbx_seq_one_letter_code
_entity_poly.pdbx_strand_id
1 'polypeptide(L)'
;LKNTETQNFSTIFVKPNQATNPELFKDKDTGAVLEPVEEENEPTSLPEWLAVHYKDYGCDIEFVTDKSPEGTQFLKGFSGLGGFLRYKIEVDHLINDAPEYEEEEDDFI
;
A
#
# COMPACT_ATOMS: atom_id res chain seq x y z
N LEU A 1 10.54 -2.80 -11.60
CA LEU A 1 11.97 -2.85 -12.01
C LEU A 1 12.15 -3.89 -13.10
N LYS A 2 12.99 -3.62 -14.10
CA LYS A 2 13.26 -4.57 -15.20
C LYS A 2 14.72 -4.96 -15.21
N ASN A 3 14.98 -6.27 -15.31
CA ASN A 3 16.31 -6.79 -15.57
C ASN A 3 16.53 -6.84 -17.09
N THR A 4 17.53 -6.11 -17.58
CA THR A 4 17.83 -5.98 -19.02
C THR A 4 18.34 -7.29 -19.64
N GLU A 5 18.90 -8.20 -18.85
CA GLU A 5 19.47 -9.47 -19.32
C GLU A 5 18.44 -10.60 -19.37
N THR A 6 17.50 -10.63 -18.43
CA THR A 6 16.49 -11.70 -18.32
C THR A 6 15.11 -11.29 -18.83
N GLN A 7 14.90 -10.00 -19.12
CA GLN A 7 13.59 -9.39 -19.41
C GLN A 7 12.52 -9.61 -18.33
N ASN A 8 12.91 -10.05 -17.13
CA ASN A 8 12.00 -10.26 -16.02
C ASN A 8 11.62 -8.93 -15.35
N PHE A 9 10.36 -8.85 -14.94
CA PHE A 9 9.80 -7.71 -14.21
C PHE A 9 9.68 -8.09 -12.73
N SER A 10 10.22 -7.26 -11.85
CA SER A 10 10.09 -7.40 -10.40
C SER A 10 9.54 -6.10 -9.80
N THR A 11 8.44 -6.21 -9.06
CA THR A 11 7.84 -5.10 -8.31
C THR A 11 8.30 -5.17 -6.86
N ILE A 12 8.85 -4.08 -6.34
CA ILE A 12 9.34 -3.99 -4.96
C ILE A 12 8.58 -2.85 -4.27
N PHE A 13 7.91 -3.15 -3.16
CA PHE A 13 7.29 -2.14 -2.31
C PHE A 13 8.31 -1.66 -1.29
N VAL A 14 8.65 -0.37 -1.34
CA VAL A 14 9.70 0.21 -0.51
C VAL A 14 9.09 1.30 0.37
N LYS A 15 9.40 1.30 1.67
CA LYS A 15 9.07 2.43 2.54
C LYS A 15 9.78 3.70 2.02
N PRO A 16 9.19 4.91 2.14
CA PRO A 16 9.79 6.15 1.63
C PRO A 16 11.25 6.35 2.07
N ASN A 17 11.56 5.96 3.30
CA ASN A 17 12.88 6.10 3.92
C ASN A 17 13.95 5.12 3.38
N GLN A 18 13.54 4.11 2.60
CA GLN A 18 14.41 3.09 2.03
C GLN A 18 14.49 3.18 0.49
N ALA A 19 13.71 4.05 -0.14
CA ALA A 19 13.65 4.21 -1.59
C ALA A 19 15.00 4.58 -2.24
N THR A 20 15.92 5.17 -1.48
CA THR A 20 17.27 5.55 -1.92
C THR A 20 18.32 4.45 -1.76
N ASN A 21 17.98 3.27 -1.24
CA ASN A 21 18.97 2.23 -0.99
C ASN A 21 19.44 1.58 -2.33
N PRO A 22 20.71 1.74 -2.72
CA PRO A 22 21.23 1.24 -3.99
C PRO A 22 21.26 -0.29 -4.09
N GLU A 23 21.15 -1.00 -2.96
CA GLU A 23 21.03 -2.46 -2.93
C GLU A 23 19.67 -2.98 -3.43
N LEU A 24 18.64 -2.12 -3.46
CA LEU A 24 17.30 -2.48 -3.99
C LEU A 24 17.25 -2.54 -5.52
N PHE A 25 18.24 -1.95 -6.18
CA PHE A 25 18.35 -1.89 -7.64
C PHE A 25 19.39 -2.88 -8.19
N LYS A 26 19.78 -3.88 -7.39
CA LYS A 26 20.67 -4.96 -7.81
C LYS A 26 19.96 -6.30 -7.68
N ASP A 27 19.97 -7.06 -8.77
CA ASP A 27 19.51 -8.44 -8.76
C ASP A 27 20.51 -9.29 -7.95
N LYS A 28 20.02 -10.05 -6.96
CA LYS A 28 20.85 -10.84 -6.04
C LYS A 28 21.45 -12.10 -6.70
N ASP A 29 20.88 -12.56 -7.80
CA ASP A 29 21.31 -13.79 -8.48
C ASP A 29 22.24 -13.48 -9.66
N THR A 30 22.02 -12.36 -10.36
CA THR A 30 22.80 -11.99 -11.56
C THR A 30 23.75 -10.81 -11.34
N GLY A 31 23.60 -10.05 -10.25
CA GLY A 31 24.37 -8.82 -10.00
C GLY A 31 24.04 -7.69 -10.99
N ALA A 32 23.06 -7.89 -11.86
CA ALA A 32 22.65 -6.92 -12.87
C ALA A 32 21.95 -5.71 -12.22
N VAL A 33 22.22 -4.53 -12.77
CA VAL A 33 21.55 -3.28 -12.36
C VAL A 33 20.13 -3.31 -12.92
N LEU A 34 19.15 -3.21 -12.03
CA LEU A 34 17.75 -3.18 -12.35
C LEU A 34 17.35 -1.75 -12.70
N GLU A 35 16.80 -1.55 -13.89
CA GLU A 35 16.31 -0.23 -14.31
C GLU A 35 14.89 0.01 -13.74
N PRO A 36 14.63 1.20 -13.17
CA PRO A 36 13.29 1.61 -12.84
C PRO A 36 12.49 1.75 -14.14
N VAL A 37 11.60 0.80 -14.36
CA VAL A 37 10.51 0.96 -15.33
C VAL A 37 9.39 1.63 -14.55
N GLU A 38 9.23 2.93 -14.77
CA GLU A 38 7.98 3.61 -14.47
C GLU A 38 6.97 3.06 -15.48
N GLU A 39 6.12 2.14 -15.05
CA GLU A 39 4.93 1.85 -15.84
C GLU A 39 4.06 3.11 -15.78
N GLU A 40 4.19 3.98 -16.79
CA GLU A 40 3.49 5.27 -16.89
C GLU A 40 1.95 5.16 -16.71
N ASN A 41 1.41 3.94 -16.73
CA ASN A 41 -0.01 3.65 -16.63
C ASN A 41 -0.41 2.81 -15.41
N GLU A 42 0.51 2.46 -14.51
CA GLU A 42 0.16 1.72 -13.28
C GLU A 42 0.11 2.68 -12.07
N PRO A 43 -1.00 2.75 -11.32
CA PRO A 43 -1.13 3.66 -10.18
C PRO A 43 -0.06 3.36 -9.13
N THR A 44 0.76 4.36 -8.81
CA THR A 44 1.94 4.18 -7.96
C THR A 44 1.59 4.21 -6.48
N SER A 45 0.41 4.74 -6.13
CA SER A 45 -0.10 4.83 -4.77
C SER A 45 -1.44 4.11 -4.60
N LEU A 46 -1.65 3.54 -3.41
CA LEU A 46 -2.90 2.85 -3.08
C LEU A 46 -4.16 3.74 -3.27
N PRO A 47 -4.18 5.03 -2.88
CA PRO A 47 -5.34 5.88 -3.11
C PRO A 47 -5.65 6.10 -4.60
N GLU A 48 -4.63 6.26 -5.43
CA GLU A 48 -4.79 6.39 -6.89
C GLU A 48 -5.30 5.08 -7.50
N TRP A 49 -4.77 3.94 -7.06
CA TRP A 49 -5.22 2.63 -7.50
C TRP A 49 -6.71 2.41 -7.16
N LEU A 50 -7.10 2.72 -5.92
CA LEU A 50 -8.50 2.63 -5.50
C LEU A 50 -9.41 3.57 -6.31
N ALA A 51 -8.96 4.80 -6.60
CA ALA A 51 -9.74 5.74 -7.40
C ALA A 51 -10.00 5.25 -8.84
N VAL A 52 -9.14 4.41 -9.40
CA VAL A 52 -9.31 3.81 -10.73
C VAL A 52 -10.20 2.56 -10.66
N HIS A 53 -9.97 1.70 -9.67
CA HIS A 53 -10.54 0.35 -9.65
C HIS A 53 -11.80 0.18 -8.78
N TYR A 54 -12.22 1.18 -8.00
CA TYR A 54 -13.36 1.04 -7.08
C TYR A 54 -14.65 0.52 -7.76
N LYS A 55 -14.89 0.88 -9.02
CA LYS A 55 -16.06 0.44 -9.80
C LYS A 55 -16.04 -1.04 -10.11
N ASP A 56 -14.86 -1.64 -10.28
CA ASP A 56 -14.71 -3.07 -10.61
C ASP A 56 -15.18 -3.95 -9.44
N TYR A 57 -15.04 -3.44 -8.22
CA TYR A 57 -15.50 -4.10 -6.98
C TYR A 57 -16.90 -3.67 -6.56
N GLY A 58 -17.54 -2.79 -7.32
CA GLY A 58 -18.86 -2.25 -7.04
C GLY A 58 -18.95 -1.55 -5.69
N CYS A 59 -17.86 -0.97 -5.17
CA CYS A 59 -17.89 -0.11 -4.00
C CYS A 59 -18.02 1.36 -4.41
N ASP A 60 -18.33 2.23 -3.46
CA ASP A 60 -18.28 3.68 -3.62
C ASP A 60 -17.13 4.21 -2.75
N ILE A 61 -16.32 5.12 -3.30
CA ILE A 61 -15.16 5.69 -2.61
C ILE A 61 -15.38 7.18 -2.34
N GLU A 62 -15.06 7.60 -1.12
CA GLU A 62 -15.12 8.99 -0.69
C GLU A 62 -13.80 9.41 -0.06
N PHE A 63 -13.26 10.56 -0.51
CA PHE A 63 -12.07 11.17 0.06
C PHE A 63 -12.47 12.18 1.13
N VAL A 64 -12.05 11.90 2.37
CA VAL A 64 -12.29 12.77 3.52
C VAL A 64 -11.01 13.53 3.90
N THR A 65 -11.18 14.70 4.51
CA THR A 65 -10.06 15.51 5.03
C THR A 65 -10.12 15.58 6.55
N ASP A 66 -8.98 15.83 7.18
CA ASP A 66 -8.83 15.95 8.64
C ASP A 66 -9.39 17.26 9.23
N LYS A 67 -10.00 18.13 8.41
CA LYS A 67 -10.49 19.45 8.82
C LYS A 67 -11.66 19.42 9.80
N SER A 68 -12.38 18.30 9.91
CA SER A 68 -13.43 18.13 10.92
C SER A 68 -12.93 17.29 12.09
N PRO A 69 -13.54 17.42 13.29
CA PRO A 69 -13.23 16.56 14.43
C PRO A 69 -13.38 15.07 14.11
N GLU A 70 -14.38 14.71 13.31
CA GLU A 70 -14.63 13.34 12.85
C GLU A 70 -13.54 12.87 11.88
N GLY A 71 -13.12 13.72 10.92
CA GLY A 71 -12.03 13.41 10.00
C GLY A 71 -10.69 13.23 10.71
N THR A 72 -10.41 14.05 11.74
CA THR A 72 -9.22 13.87 12.58
C THR A 72 -9.29 12.54 13.36
N GLN A 73 -10.45 12.17 13.90
CA GLN A 73 -10.63 10.88 14.59
C GLN A 73 -10.48 9.72 13.62
N PHE A 74 -10.98 9.84 12.39
CA PHE A 74 -10.82 8.82 11.38
C PHE A 74 -9.35 8.60 11.00
N LEU A 75 -8.61 9.70 10.82
CA LEU A 75 -7.17 9.64 10.55
C LEU A 75 -6.39 9.02 11.72
N LYS A 76 -6.69 9.41 12.96
CA LYS A 76 -5.96 8.94 14.15
C LYS A 76 -6.36 7.54 14.63
N GLY A 77 -7.64 7.18 14.50
CA GLY A 77 -8.20 5.92 15.01
C GLY A 77 -8.17 4.77 14.01
N PHE A 78 -8.14 5.08 12.70
CA PHE A 78 -8.15 4.08 11.63
C PHE A 78 -7.04 4.31 10.60
N SER A 79 -6.02 5.12 10.94
CA SER A 79 -4.91 5.48 10.04
C SER A 79 -5.35 6.08 8.69
N GLY A 80 -6.56 6.63 8.62
CA GLY A 80 -7.11 7.30 7.43
C GLY A 80 -7.70 6.38 6.36
N LEU A 81 -7.83 5.07 6.61
CA LEU A 81 -8.47 4.12 5.68
C LEU A 81 -9.60 3.36 6.39
N GLY A 82 -10.73 3.23 5.71
CA GLY A 82 -11.90 2.56 6.28
C GLY A 82 -12.99 2.36 5.24
N GLY A 83 -13.97 1.52 5.57
CA GLY A 83 -15.07 1.21 4.67
C GLY A 83 -16.32 0.75 5.40
N PHE A 84 -17.46 1.00 4.78
CA PHE A 84 -18.76 0.55 5.27
C PHE A 84 -19.21 -0.68 4.47
N LEU A 85 -19.46 -1.78 5.18
CA LEU A 85 -20.01 -2.98 4.58
C LEU A 85 -21.53 -2.87 4.48
N ARG A 86 -22.09 -3.30 3.35
CA ARG A 86 -23.54 -3.29 3.11
C ARG A 86 -24.31 -4.23 4.03
N TYR A 87 -23.65 -5.31 4.45
CA TYR A 87 -24.21 -6.35 5.30
C TYR A 87 -23.20 -6.73 6.39
N LYS A 88 -23.73 -7.22 7.50
CA LYS A 88 -22.91 -7.81 8.55
C LYS A 88 -22.25 -9.09 8.02
N ILE A 89 -20.95 -9.19 8.20
CA ILE A 89 -20.16 -10.40 7.93
C ILE A 89 -19.49 -10.84 9.23
N GLU A 90 -19.22 -12.13 9.36
CA GLU A 90 -18.39 -12.67 10.44
C GLU A 90 -16.93 -12.66 9.98
N VAL A 91 -16.11 -11.85 10.65
CA VAL A 91 -14.70 -11.62 10.30
C VAL A 91 -13.72 -12.43 11.15
N ASP A 92 -14.23 -13.14 12.16
CA ASP A 92 -13.39 -13.82 13.17
C ASP A 92 -12.40 -14.81 12.53
N HIS A 93 -12.81 -15.51 11.48
CA HIS A 93 -11.91 -16.42 10.76
C HIS A 93 -10.83 -15.70 9.94
N LEU A 94 -11.10 -14.47 9.47
CA LEU A 94 -10.14 -13.70 8.67
C LEU A 94 -9.08 -13.03 9.54
N ILE A 95 -9.43 -12.66 10.77
CA ILE A 95 -8.53 -11.98 11.71
C ILE A 95 -7.59 -12.98 12.38
N ASN A 96 -8.08 -14.16 12.75
CA ASN A 96 -7.26 -15.17 13.44
C ASN A 96 -6.15 -15.79 12.58
N ASP A 97 -6.29 -15.75 11.25
CA ASP A 97 -5.27 -16.23 10.30
C ASP A 97 -4.34 -15.08 9.82
N ALA A 98 -4.62 -13.83 10.19
CA ALA A 98 -3.76 -12.70 9.86
C ALA A 98 -2.54 -12.70 10.80
N PRO A 99 -1.32 -12.45 10.28
CA PRO A 99 -0.16 -12.27 11.14
C PRO A 99 -0.42 -11.08 12.07
N GLU A 100 -0.23 -11.30 13.37
CA GLU A 100 -0.35 -10.27 14.39
C GLU A 100 0.70 -9.17 14.08
N TYR A 101 0.22 -8.01 13.65
CA TYR A 101 1.08 -6.84 13.45
C TYR A 101 1.36 -6.25 14.83
N GLU A 102 2.57 -6.46 15.34
CA GLU A 102 3.07 -5.68 16.48
C GLU A 102 3.20 -4.22 16.03
N GLU A 103 2.28 -3.37 16.48
CA GLU A 103 2.49 -1.92 16.43
C GLU A 103 3.72 -1.63 17.28
N GLU A 104 4.84 -1.22 16.66
CA GLU A 104 5.91 -0.58 17.42
C GLU A 104 5.31 0.70 18.00
N GLU A 105 5.04 0.68 19.32
CA GLU A 105 4.68 1.86 20.09
C GLU A 105 5.84 2.88 19.97
N ASP A 106 5.80 3.70 18.93
CA ASP A 106 6.58 4.94 18.89
C ASP A 106 5.96 5.87 19.95
N ASP A 107 6.49 5.77 21.17
CA ASP A 107 6.27 6.67 22.30
C ASP A 107 6.48 8.14 21.86
N PHE A 108 5.40 8.83 21.49
CA PHE A 108 5.42 10.26 21.22
C PHE A 108 5.17 11.05 22.51
N ILE A 109 6.23 11.66 23.06
CA ILE A 109 6.18 12.80 23.99
C ILE A 109 5.86 14.08 23.23
#